data_AF-A0A969AVM4-F1
#
_entry.id   AF-A0A969AVM4-F1
#
_cell.length_a   1.000
_cell.length_b   1.000
_cell.length_c   1.000
_cell.angle_alpha   90.00
_cell.angle_beta   90.00
_cell.angle_gamma   90.00
#
_symmetry.space_group_name_H-M   'P 1'
#
loop_
_entity.id
_entity.type
_entity.pdbx_description
1 polymer ?
#
loop_
_entity_poly.entity_id
_entity_poly.type
_entity_poly.pdbx_seq_one_letter_code
_entity_poly.pdbx_strand_id
1 'polypeptide(L)'
;MKVTVQRSMAIVRKSALLVFTVLLCVGCSEDDFDPSRPNVGAFVEQLKRGTYSNYEKGDEGQDLWLKMPEFNEDHIAELIEYARDTTHIKVFPSNPLASMPPFPPNRDYLYLGEYLLWCVEGVRNGSGYGSLVPYLRPANLPPSGISSATDTDVLAAREKYLIWWKEYKDGDWKGHHPLESTDYTW
;
A
#
# COMPACT_ATOMS: atom_id res chain seq x y z
N MET A 1 -11.11 -39.46 -50.17
CA MET A 1 -10.24 -38.30 -49.84
C MET A 1 -10.90 -37.19 -49.01
N LYS A 2 -12.08 -37.41 -48.37
CA LYS A 2 -12.73 -36.40 -47.49
C LYS A 2 -12.62 -36.71 -45.98
N VAL A 3 -12.45 -37.98 -45.61
CA VAL A 3 -12.48 -38.44 -44.20
C VAL A 3 -11.20 -38.07 -43.43
N THR A 4 -10.04 -38.03 -44.10
CA THR A 4 -8.75 -37.75 -43.45
C THR A 4 -8.58 -36.28 -43.05
N VAL A 5 -9.14 -35.35 -43.84
CA VAL A 5 -9.03 -33.89 -43.59
C VAL A 5 -9.84 -33.45 -42.38
N GLN A 6 -11.02 -34.06 -42.15
CA GLN A 6 -11.90 -33.74 -41.02
C GLN A 6 -11.31 -34.17 -39.67
N ARG A 7 -10.58 -35.29 -39.63
CA ARG A 7 -9.85 -35.75 -38.42
C ARG A 7 -8.71 -34.81 -38.05
N SER A 8 -7.95 -34.31 -39.03
CA SER A 8 -6.83 -33.39 -38.77
C SER A 8 -7.29 -32.03 -38.24
N MET A 9 -8.39 -31.45 -38.75
CA MET A 9 -8.92 -30.18 -38.23
C MET A 9 -9.49 -30.31 -36.80
N ALA A 10 -10.05 -31.48 -36.44
CA ALA A 10 -10.55 -31.74 -35.10
C ALA A 10 -9.41 -31.89 -34.07
N ILE A 11 -8.28 -32.49 -34.48
CA ILE A 11 -7.08 -32.61 -33.64
C ILE A 11 -6.46 -31.24 -33.40
N VAL A 12 -6.30 -30.42 -34.46
CA VAL A 12 -5.78 -29.05 -34.34
C VAL A 12 -6.67 -28.17 -33.47
N ARG A 13 -8.01 -28.29 -33.56
CA ARG A 13 -8.95 -27.57 -32.67
C ARG A 13 -8.87 -27.99 -31.21
N LYS A 14 -8.67 -29.29 -30.92
CA LYS A 14 -8.52 -29.79 -29.55
C LYS A 14 -7.18 -29.38 -28.93
N SER A 15 -6.11 -29.40 -29.73
CA SER A 15 -4.78 -28.94 -29.29
C SER A 15 -4.73 -27.43 -29.08
N ALA A 16 -5.41 -26.63 -29.91
CA ALA A 16 -5.50 -25.18 -29.74
C ALA A 16 -6.30 -24.79 -28.48
N LEU A 17 -7.37 -25.51 -28.15
CA LEU A 17 -8.14 -25.26 -26.93
C LEU A 17 -7.33 -25.56 -25.67
N LEU A 18 -6.55 -26.65 -25.67
CA LEU A 18 -5.73 -27.07 -24.53
C LEU A 18 -4.60 -26.07 -24.24
N VAL A 19 -3.97 -25.51 -25.28
CA VAL A 19 -2.92 -24.50 -25.15
C VAL A 19 -3.47 -23.18 -24.60
N PHE A 20 -4.71 -22.81 -24.96
CA PHE A 20 -5.35 -21.59 -24.44
C PHE A 20 -5.73 -21.70 -22.96
N THR A 21 -6.05 -22.91 -22.46
CA THR A 21 -6.35 -23.13 -21.04
C THR A 21 -5.08 -23.14 -20.18
N VAL A 22 -3.94 -23.60 -20.69
CA VAL A 22 -2.67 -23.63 -19.96
C VAL A 22 -2.04 -22.23 -19.81
N LEU A 23 -2.26 -21.33 -20.78
CA LEU A 23 -1.75 -19.95 -20.69
C LEU A 23 -2.44 -19.06 -19.66
N LEU A 24 -3.64 -19.43 -19.18
CA LEU A 24 -4.37 -18.66 -18.16
C LEU A 24 -3.97 -19.00 -16.73
N CYS A 25 -3.08 -20.00 -16.55
CA CYS A 25 -2.62 -20.47 -15.24
C CYS A 25 -1.12 -20.22 -15.03
N VAL A 26 -0.54 -19.20 -15.66
CA VAL A 26 0.65 -18.57 -15.09
C VAL A 26 0.16 -17.77 -13.89
N GLY A 27 -0.13 -18.47 -12.79
CA GLY A 27 -0.24 -17.84 -11.49
C GLY A 27 1.04 -17.05 -11.31
N CYS A 28 0.90 -15.74 -11.10
CA CYS A 28 1.97 -14.96 -10.51
C CYS A 28 2.50 -15.79 -9.35
N SER A 29 3.76 -16.23 -9.43
CA SER A 29 4.49 -16.53 -8.22
C SER A 29 4.34 -15.29 -7.35
N GLU A 30 3.60 -15.41 -6.24
CA GLU A 30 3.64 -14.40 -5.19
C GLU A 30 5.12 -14.24 -4.86
N ASP A 31 5.70 -13.11 -5.26
CA ASP A 31 7.04 -12.77 -4.81
C ASP A 31 6.97 -12.82 -3.28
N ASP A 32 7.75 -13.74 -2.70
CA ASP A 32 7.84 -13.99 -1.26
C ASP A 32 8.40 -12.71 -0.61
N PHE A 33 7.49 -11.77 -0.33
CA PHE A 33 7.81 -10.51 0.32
C PHE A 33 7.95 -10.79 1.81
N ASP A 34 9.14 -10.54 2.36
CA ASP A 34 9.44 -10.68 3.78
C ASP A 34 9.13 -9.37 4.53
N PRO A 35 8.07 -9.31 5.35
CA PRO A 35 7.74 -8.11 6.09
C PRO A 35 8.78 -7.73 7.15
N SER A 36 9.63 -8.65 7.61
CA SER A 36 10.69 -8.35 8.59
C SER A 36 11.93 -7.69 7.97
N ARG A 37 12.05 -7.77 6.64
CA ARG A 37 13.15 -7.19 5.86
C ARG A 37 12.59 -6.53 4.59
N PRO A 38 11.77 -5.48 4.76
CA PRO A 38 10.94 -5.01 3.66
C PRO A 38 11.75 -4.36 2.54
N ASN A 39 11.34 -4.63 1.29
CA ASN A 39 11.75 -3.85 0.13
C ASN A 39 10.62 -2.88 -0.22
N VAL A 40 10.84 -1.57 -0.08
CA VAL A 40 9.78 -0.56 -0.27
C VAL A 40 9.20 -0.61 -1.68
N GLY A 41 10.04 -0.73 -2.71
CA GLY A 41 9.58 -0.84 -4.10
C GLY A 41 8.68 -2.05 -4.37
N ALA A 42 9.05 -3.23 -3.85
CA ALA A 42 8.24 -4.44 -3.96
C ALA A 42 6.89 -4.29 -3.23
N PHE A 43 6.91 -3.71 -2.03
CA PHE A 43 5.69 -3.41 -1.29
C PHE A 43 4.77 -2.48 -2.08
N VAL A 44 5.30 -1.37 -2.61
CA VAL A 44 4.58 -0.41 -3.44
C VAL A 44 3.92 -1.08 -4.64
N GLU A 45 4.65 -1.93 -5.36
CA GLU A 45 4.11 -2.65 -6.51
C GLU A 45 3.00 -3.63 -6.12
N GLN A 46 3.13 -4.33 -4.98
CA GLN A 46 2.07 -5.21 -4.48
C GLN A 46 0.81 -4.42 -4.07
N LEU A 47 0.96 -3.24 -3.44
CA LEU A 47 -0.18 -2.38 -3.10
C LEU A 47 -0.93 -1.91 -4.36
N LYS A 48 -0.18 -1.47 -5.39
CA LYS A 48 -0.75 -1.02 -6.67
C LYS A 48 -1.49 -2.13 -7.41
N ARG A 49 -0.98 -3.35 -7.33
CA ARG A 49 -1.62 -4.53 -7.94
C ARG A 49 -2.73 -5.12 -7.09
N GLY A 50 -2.82 -4.73 -5.81
CA GLY A 50 -3.75 -5.32 -4.85
C GLY A 50 -3.40 -6.76 -4.48
N THR A 51 -2.11 -7.14 -4.56
CA THR A 51 -1.63 -8.52 -4.35
C THR A 51 -0.84 -8.68 -3.06
N TYR A 52 -0.84 -7.68 -2.17
CA TYR A 52 -0.21 -7.83 -0.86
C TYR A 52 -1.02 -8.79 0.02
N SER A 53 -0.42 -9.94 0.35
CA SER A 53 -1.08 -11.07 1.02
C SER A 53 -0.31 -11.60 2.24
N ASN A 54 0.56 -10.77 2.83
CA ASN A 54 1.23 -11.13 4.08
C ASN A 54 0.29 -10.89 5.27
N TYR A 55 -0.10 -11.96 5.95
CA TYR A 55 -1.03 -11.93 7.08
C TYR A 55 -0.33 -12.22 8.41
N GLU A 56 -0.79 -11.55 9.46
CA GLU A 56 -0.56 -11.99 10.83
C GLU A 56 -1.27 -13.33 11.05
N LYS A 57 -0.60 -14.27 11.72
CA LYS A 57 -1.11 -15.62 11.93
C LYS A 57 -1.58 -15.78 13.38
N GLY A 58 -2.78 -16.33 13.55
CA GLY A 58 -3.25 -16.75 14.88
C GLY A 58 -2.53 -18.00 15.38
N ASP A 59 -2.81 -18.38 16.63
CA ASP A 59 -2.21 -19.56 17.28
C ASP A 59 -2.45 -20.87 16.50
N GLU A 60 -3.53 -20.94 15.71
CA GLU A 60 -3.87 -22.10 14.89
C GLU A 60 -3.47 -21.93 13.40
N GLY A 61 -2.72 -20.87 13.07
CA GLY A 61 -2.21 -20.59 11.72
C GLY A 61 -3.21 -19.92 10.76
N GLN A 62 -4.39 -19.52 11.24
CA GLN A 62 -5.36 -18.76 10.46
C GLN A 62 -4.91 -17.33 10.21
N ASP A 63 -5.28 -16.78 9.04
CA ASP A 63 -5.05 -15.38 8.70
C ASP A 63 -5.92 -14.46 9.56
N LEU A 64 -5.30 -13.46 10.19
CA LEU A 64 -6.00 -12.46 11.00
C LEU A 64 -6.17 -11.15 10.23
N TRP A 65 -5.10 -10.35 10.15
CA TRP A 65 -5.07 -9.09 9.40
C TRP A 65 -3.80 -9.01 8.56
N LEU A 66 -3.77 -8.13 7.55
CA LEU A 66 -2.58 -7.88 6.77
C LEU A 66 -1.48 -7.30 7.67
N LYS A 67 -0.34 -7.98 7.71
CA LYS A 67 0.81 -7.61 8.55
C LYS A 67 1.46 -6.35 8.00
N MET A 68 1.72 -5.37 8.85
CA MET A 68 2.52 -4.20 8.49
C MET A 68 4.00 -4.59 8.33
N PRO A 69 4.69 -4.19 7.25
CA PRO A 69 6.13 -4.39 7.15
C PRO A 69 6.90 -3.61 8.23
N GLU A 70 8.00 -4.19 8.71
CA GLU A 70 8.88 -3.64 9.75
C GLU A 70 9.79 -2.54 9.18
N PHE A 71 9.16 -1.47 8.69
CA PHE A 71 9.88 -0.28 8.23
C PHE A 71 10.66 0.36 9.38
N ASN A 72 11.80 0.94 9.02
CA ASN A 72 12.71 1.61 9.93
C ASN A 72 13.27 2.88 9.26
N GLU A 73 14.18 3.56 9.94
CA GLU A 73 14.77 4.83 9.50
C GLU A 73 15.35 4.77 8.08
N ASP A 74 16.01 3.67 7.71
CA ASP A 74 16.64 3.48 6.40
C ASP A 74 15.62 3.51 5.24
N HIS A 75 14.34 3.22 5.54
CA HIS A 75 13.27 3.18 4.55
C HIS A 75 12.57 4.54 4.37
N ILE A 76 12.76 5.50 5.28
CA ILE A 76 12.01 6.77 5.27
C ILE A 76 12.19 7.52 3.94
N ALA A 77 13.43 7.64 3.47
CA ALA A 77 13.73 8.36 2.24
C ALA A 77 13.00 7.77 1.03
N GLU A 78 12.99 6.43 0.92
CA GLU A 78 12.37 5.72 -0.19
C GLU A 78 10.83 5.77 -0.12
N LEU A 79 10.26 5.65 1.08
CA LEU A 79 8.80 5.81 1.29
C LEU A 79 8.32 7.20 0.86
N ILE A 80 9.02 8.27 1.25
CA ILE A 80 8.70 9.65 0.84
C ILE A 80 8.87 9.81 -0.68
N GLU A 81 9.88 9.16 -1.27
CA GLU A 81 10.12 9.25 -2.70
C GLU A 81 8.99 8.62 -3.53
N TYR A 82 8.50 7.44 -3.13
CA TYR A 82 7.33 6.81 -3.73
C TYR A 82 6.01 7.55 -3.44
N ALA A 83 5.96 8.37 -2.38
CA ALA A 83 4.74 9.08 -1.99
C ALA A 83 4.24 10.12 -3.00
N ARG A 84 4.97 10.36 -4.10
CA ARG A 84 4.48 11.17 -5.23
C ARG A 84 3.41 10.46 -6.07
N ASP A 85 3.29 9.15 -5.94
CA ASP A 85 2.33 8.35 -6.68
C ASP A 85 0.95 8.44 -6.00
N THR A 86 -0.03 8.99 -6.71
CA THR A 86 -1.42 9.14 -6.25
C THR A 86 -2.34 8.07 -6.86
N THR A 87 -1.80 6.93 -7.27
CA THR A 87 -2.60 5.76 -7.65
C THR A 87 -3.53 5.34 -6.50
N HIS A 88 -4.75 4.93 -6.84
CA HIS A 88 -5.72 4.45 -5.85
C HIS A 88 -5.39 3.02 -5.42
N ILE A 89 -5.30 2.79 -4.12
CA ILE A 89 -5.09 1.46 -3.53
C ILE A 89 -6.28 1.06 -2.66
N LYS A 90 -6.55 -0.25 -2.60
CA LYS A 90 -7.66 -0.83 -1.83
C LYS A 90 -7.26 -1.99 -0.92
N VAL A 91 -6.09 -2.59 -1.14
CA VAL A 91 -5.56 -3.70 -0.34
C VAL A 91 -4.26 -3.24 0.28
N PHE A 92 -4.23 -3.12 1.60
CA PHE A 92 -3.06 -2.65 2.35
C PHE A 92 -3.21 -3.01 3.84
N PRO A 93 -2.10 -3.16 4.58
CA PRO A 93 -2.12 -3.27 6.04
C PRO A 93 -2.79 -2.06 6.72
N SER A 94 -3.65 -2.31 7.68
CA SER A 94 -4.26 -1.27 8.52
C SER A 94 -3.95 -1.52 9.99
N ASN A 95 -4.02 -0.48 10.82
CA ASN A 95 -3.83 -0.62 12.26
C ASN A 95 -4.92 -1.54 12.84
N PRO A 96 -4.60 -2.71 13.43
CA PRO A 96 -5.60 -3.65 13.95
C PRO A 96 -6.37 -3.11 15.17
N LEU A 97 -5.90 -2.01 15.78
CA LEU A 97 -6.60 -1.32 16.87
C LEU A 97 -7.65 -0.31 16.38
N ALA A 98 -7.77 -0.11 15.07
CA ALA A 98 -8.75 0.80 14.51
C ALA A 98 -10.17 0.21 14.56
N SER A 99 -11.11 0.93 15.18
CA SER A 99 -12.54 0.58 15.15
C SER A 99 -13.28 1.16 13.94
N MET A 100 -12.58 1.95 13.12
CA MET A 100 -13.13 2.64 11.95
C MET A 100 -12.64 1.98 10.66
N PRO A 101 -13.40 2.04 9.57
CA PRO A 101 -12.90 1.63 8.26
C PRO A 101 -11.61 2.38 7.90
N PRO A 102 -10.66 1.73 7.20
CA PRO A 102 -9.39 2.33 6.87
C PRO A 102 -9.47 3.31 5.69
N PHE A 103 -10.69 3.64 5.26
CA PHE A 103 -10.95 4.55 4.15
C PHE A 103 -11.60 5.84 4.65
N PRO A 104 -11.29 6.98 4.00
CA PRO A 104 -11.95 8.23 4.32
C PRO A 104 -13.46 8.20 4.03
N PRO A 105 -14.29 8.98 4.74
CA PRO A 105 -15.76 8.86 4.66
C PRO A 105 -16.39 9.02 3.27
N ASN A 106 -15.70 9.67 2.32
CA ASN A 106 -16.21 10.01 0.99
C ASN A 106 -15.57 9.19 -0.15
N ARG A 107 -14.74 8.18 0.15
CA ARG A 107 -14.11 7.32 -0.86
C ARG A 107 -13.79 5.94 -0.33
N ASP A 108 -13.72 4.95 -1.20
CA ASP A 108 -13.43 3.54 -0.90
C ASP A 108 -12.00 3.13 -1.30
N TYR A 109 -11.08 4.10 -1.32
CA TYR A 109 -9.68 3.96 -1.68
C TYR A 109 -8.81 4.95 -0.90
N LEU A 110 -7.50 4.68 -0.87
CA LEU A 110 -6.48 5.65 -0.48
C LEU A 110 -5.64 6.05 -1.67
N TYR A 111 -5.05 7.25 -1.62
CA TYR A 111 -3.91 7.54 -2.48
C TYR A 111 -2.71 6.77 -1.96
N LEU A 112 -1.96 6.11 -2.84
CA LEU A 112 -0.74 5.39 -2.46
C LEU A 112 0.19 6.30 -1.65
N GLY A 113 0.43 7.53 -2.12
CA GLY A 113 1.28 8.46 -1.42
C GLY A 113 0.81 8.87 -0.03
N GLU A 114 -0.49 8.96 0.18
CA GLU A 114 -1.07 9.20 1.51
C GLU A 114 -0.73 8.05 2.47
N TYR A 115 -0.92 6.82 2.00
CA TYR A 115 -0.62 5.63 2.77
C TYR A 115 0.88 5.51 3.10
N LEU A 116 1.76 5.84 2.16
CA LEU A 116 3.21 5.77 2.38
C LEU A 116 3.71 6.84 3.38
N LEU A 117 3.12 8.04 3.38
CA LEU A 117 3.43 9.04 4.41
C LEU A 117 2.92 8.58 5.79
N TRP A 118 1.80 7.87 5.85
CA TRP A 118 1.34 7.27 7.09
C TRP A 118 2.28 6.15 7.59
N CYS A 119 2.89 5.37 6.70
CA CYS A 119 3.97 4.44 7.06
C CYS A 119 5.18 5.17 7.65
N VAL A 120 5.58 6.31 7.07
CA VAL A 120 6.68 7.16 7.60
C VAL A 120 6.38 7.61 9.03
N GLU A 121 5.14 7.98 9.33
CA GLU A 121 4.73 8.30 10.70
C GLU A 121 4.82 7.11 11.65
N GLY A 122 4.48 5.91 11.20
CA GLY A 122 4.65 4.67 11.97
C GLY A 122 6.11 4.40 12.35
N VAL A 123 7.05 4.75 11.45
CA VAL A 123 8.49 4.72 11.74
C VAL A 123 8.86 5.82 12.73
N ARG A 124 8.38 7.06 12.52
CA ARG A 124 8.68 8.23 13.35
C ARG A 124 8.24 8.05 14.80
N ASN A 125 7.02 7.57 15.01
CA ASN A 125 6.46 7.35 16.35
C ASN A 125 6.89 6.00 16.98
N GLY A 126 7.52 5.10 16.21
CA GLY A 126 8.02 3.80 16.67
C GLY A 126 6.94 2.76 16.96
N SER A 127 5.71 2.97 16.48
CA SER A 127 4.57 2.05 16.70
C SER A 127 4.28 1.15 15.50
N GLY A 128 4.93 1.40 14.35
CA GLY A 128 4.66 0.72 13.08
C GLY A 128 3.45 1.27 12.32
N TYR A 129 2.60 2.07 12.96
CA TYR A 129 1.42 2.68 12.35
C TYR A 129 1.39 4.18 12.62
N GLY A 130 1.09 5.02 11.62
CA GLY A 130 1.09 6.47 11.81
C GLY A 130 0.06 6.98 12.81
N SER A 131 -1.12 6.34 12.83
CA SER A 131 -2.25 6.63 13.73
C SER A 131 -3.22 5.44 13.70
N LEU A 132 -4.47 5.64 14.12
CA LEU A 132 -5.52 4.61 13.99
C LEU A 132 -6.01 4.46 12.53
N VAL A 133 -5.97 5.52 11.73
CA VAL A 133 -6.48 5.50 10.35
C VAL A 133 -5.43 6.02 9.35
N PRO A 134 -5.29 5.40 8.17
CA PRO A 134 -4.18 5.67 7.26
C PRO A 134 -4.45 6.83 6.28
N TYR A 135 -5.23 7.83 6.70
CA TYR A 135 -5.61 8.94 5.82
C TYR A 135 -5.45 10.29 6.47
N LEU A 136 -5.06 11.25 5.65
CA LEU A 136 -4.77 12.61 6.04
C LEU A 136 -6.08 13.39 6.21
N ARG A 137 -6.20 14.11 7.33
CA ARG A 137 -7.39 14.90 7.67
C ARG A 137 -7.03 16.36 7.86
N PRO A 138 -7.92 17.29 7.49
CA PRO A 138 -7.78 18.67 7.91
C PRO A 138 -7.85 18.80 9.43
N ALA A 139 -6.85 19.43 10.05
CA ALA A 139 -6.71 19.61 11.49
C ALA A 139 -7.79 20.55 12.08
N ASN A 140 -8.36 21.42 11.25
CA ASN A 140 -9.38 22.40 11.64
C ASN A 140 -10.81 21.84 11.63
N LEU A 141 -11.03 20.60 11.18
CA LEU A 141 -12.34 19.98 11.16
C LEU A 141 -12.56 19.11 12.39
N PRO A 142 -13.80 19.05 12.92
CA PRO A 142 -14.14 18.09 13.96
C PRO A 142 -13.90 16.66 13.44
N PRO A 143 -13.73 15.66 14.33
CA PRO A 143 -13.55 14.26 13.93
C PRO A 143 -14.67 13.70 13.03
N SER A 144 -15.85 14.32 13.04
CA SER A 144 -17.00 14.01 12.20
C SER A 144 -17.03 14.72 10.84
N GLY A 145 -16.05 15.58 10.56
CA GLY A 145 -15.93 16.34 9.32
C GLY A 145 -15.65 15.44 8.13
N ILE A 146 -16.55 15.45 7.14
CA ILE A 146 -16.47 14.68 5.91
C ILE A 146 -15.55 15.43 4.90
N SER A 147 -14.31 15.71 5.30
CA SER A 147 -13.30 16.18 4.35
C SER A 147 -12.11 15.24 4.40
N SER A 148 -11.73 14.79 3.22
CA SER A 148 -10.64 13.86 3.01
C SER A 148 -9.65 14.52 2.08
N ALA A 149 -8.35 14.28 2.30
CA ALA A 149 -7.31 14.80 1.43
C ALA A 149 -7.56 14.44 -0.05
N THR A 150 -7.37 15.43 -0.91
CA THR A 150 -7.26 15.30 -2.36
C THR A 150 -5.85 14.83 -2.74
N ASP A 151 -5.64 14.46 -4.01
CA ASP A 151 -4.32 14.15 -4.54
C ASP A 151 -3.34 15.33 -4.37
N THR A 152 -3.85 16.56 -4.57
CA THR A 152 -3.09 17.80 -4.37
C THR A 152 -2.69 17.99 -2.91
N ASP A 153 -3.59 17.69 -1.97
CA ASP A 153 -3.29 17.75 -0.53
C ASP A 153 -2.20 16.75 -0.14
N VAL A 154 -2.26 15.54 -0.70
CA VAL A 154 -1.24 14.49 -0.49
C VAL A 154 0.13 14.95 -1.00
N LEU A 155 0.19 15.55 -2.19
CA LEU A 155 1.44 16.09 -2.74
C LEU A 155 1.98 17.27 -1.92
N ALA A 156 1.09 18.14 -1.42
CA ALA A 156 1.47 19.23 -0.52
C ALA A 156 2.02 18.71 0.81
N ALA A 157 1.38 17.69 1.40
CA ALA A 157 1.89 17.01 2.59
C ALA A 157 3.25 16.37 2.33
N ARG A 158 3.41 15.64 1.22
CA ARG A 158 4.69 15.02 0.83
C ARG A 158 5.82 16.04 0.78
N GLU A 159 5.60 17.23 0.24
CA GLU A 159 6.63 18.28 0.19
C GLU A 159 7.14 18.65 1.59
N LYS A 160 6.25 18.64 2.60
CA LYS A 160 6.65 18.86 4.00
C LYS A 160 7.50 17.73 4.55
N TYR A 161 7.18 16.47 4.22
CA TYR A 161 8.02 15.32 4.57
C TYR A 161 9.39 15.37 3.89
N LEU A 162 9.47 15.79 2.62
CA LEU A 162 10.75 15.98 1.93
C LEU A 162 11.63 17.01 2.62
N ILE A 163 11.06 18.18 2.96
CA ILE A 163 11.78 19.25 3.65
C ILE A 163 12.23 18.76 5.03
N TRP A 164 11.33 18.19 5.81
CA TRP A 164 11.62 17.63 7.13
C TRP A 164 12.75 16.60 7.07
N TRP A 165 12.66 15.62 6.17
CA TRP A 165 13.68 14.58 6.08
C TRP A 165 15.03 15.15 5.65
N LYS A 166 15.04 16.11 4.72
CA LYS A 166 16.27 16.80 4.31
C LYS A 166 16.94 17.57 5.46
N GLU A 167 16.14 18.20 6.32
CA GLU A 167 16.64 19.03 7.42
C GLU A 167 17.09 18.23 8.64
N TYR A 168 16.36 17.16 8.99
CA TYR A 168 16.51 16.50 10.29
C TYR A 168 17.05 15.07 10.25
N LYS A 169 17.23 14.44 9.07
CA LYS A 169 17.69 13.03 8.97
C LYS A 169 18.97 12.70 9.74
N ASP A 170 19.89 13.64 9.87
CA ASP A 170 21.18 13.44 10.56
C ASP A 170 21.10 13.91 12.04
N GLY A 171 19.91 14.25 12.53
CA GLY A 171 19.65 14.82 13.85
C GLY A 171 18.35 14.30 14.49
N ASP A 172 17.64 15.17 15.22
CA ASP A 172 16.41 14.79 15.93
C ASP A 172 15.16 14.79 15.03
N TRP A 173 15.15 13.95 13.99
CA TRP A 173 14.01 13.84 13.08
C TRP A 173 12.71 13.42 13.80
N LYS A 174 12.78 12.69 14.91
CA LYS A 174 11.60 12.28 15.69
C LYS A 174 10.97 13.44 16.46
N GLY A 175 11.79 14.36 16.99
CA GLY A 175 11.34 15.53 17.75
C GLY A 175 10.63 16.60 16.92
N HIS A 176 10.78 16.58 15.59
CA HIS A 176 10.14 17.52 14.68
C HIS A 176 9.01 16.85 13.89
N HIS A 177 7.78 17.40 13.98
CA HIS A 177 6.64 16.85 13.26
C HIS A 177 6.53 17.48 11.85
N PRO A 178 6.54 16.70 10.75
CA PRO A 178 6.53 17.23 9.38
C PRO A 178 5.34 18.15 9.08
N LEU A 179 4.20 17.85 9.69
CA LEU A 179 2.94 18.58 9.48
C LEU A 179 2.64 19.66 10.54
N GLU A 180 3.55 19.95 11.48
CA GLU A 180 3.30 20.88 12.61
C GLU A 180 2.82 22.27 12.18
N SER A 181 3.31 22.76 11.04
CA SER A 181 2.98 24.07 10.47
C SER A 181 1.88 24.02 9.40
N THR A 182 1.13 22.92 9.33
CA THR A 182 0.10 22.69 8.31
C THR A 182 -1.28 22.53 8.93
N ASP A 183 -2.30 22.67 8.09
CA ASP A 183 -3.67 22.37 8.47
C ASP A 183 -4.01 20.87 8.35
N TYR A 184 -3.03 19.96 8.40
CA TYR A 184 -3.26 18.52 8.28
C TYR A 184 -2.74 17.71 9.46
N THR A 185 -3.43 16.61 9.76
CA THR A 185 -3.07 15.64 10.79
C THR A 185 -3.45 14.22 10.36
N TRP A 186 -2.82 13.25 11.01
CA TRP A 186 -3.21 11.83 10.95
C TRP A 186 -4.28 11.47 11.99
#